data_AF-A0A5N6RGP2-F1
#
_entry.id   AF-A0A5N6RGP2-F1
#
_cell.length_a   1.000
_cell.length_b   1.000
_cell.length_c   1.000
_cell.angle_alpha   90.00
_cell.angle_beta   90.00
_cell.angle_gamma   90.00
#
_symmetry.space_group_name_H-M   'P 1'
#
loop_
_entity.id
_entity.type
_entity.pdbx_description
1 polymer ?
#
loop_
_entity_poly.entity_id
_entity_poly.type
_entity_poly.pdbx_seq_one_letter_code
_entity_poly.pdbx_strand_id
1 'polypeptide(L)'
;METTIYKAVIEAFVKQLANVPRVASVAPFGACFSSKNIGSTRVGPAVPQIDPVLQSQNVYWAIFGANSMVQVGNDVMCMGCGWRLKPRDF
;
A
#
# COMPACT_ATOMS: atom_id res chain seq x y z
N MET A 1 8.28 15.14 -2.26
CA MET A 1 8.01 13.73 -2.60
C MET A 1 8.24 13.57 -4.09
N GLU A 2 9.13 12.67 -4.51
CA GLU A 2 9.30 12.33 -5.93
C GLU A 2 7.98 11.72 -6.45
N THR A 3 7.20 12.52 -7.19
CA THR A 3 5.85 12.14 -7.60
C THR A 3 5.86 11.07 -8.69
N THR A 4 6.93 10.97 -9.47
CA THR A 4 7.13 9.97 -10.52
C THR A 4 7.32 8.58 -9.95
N ILE A 5 8.22 8.43 -8.97
CA ILE A 5 8.48 7.16 -8.28
C ILE A 5 7.22 6.70 -7.54
N TYR A 6 6.55 7.60 -6.84
CA TYR A 6 5.31 7.27 -6.13
C TYR A 6 4.21 6.76 -7.07
N LYS A 7 4.00 7.44 -8.21
CA LYS A 7 3.03 7.01 -9.22
C LYS A 7 3.40 5.63 -9.78
N ALA A 8 4.66 5.40 -10.14
CA ALA A 8 5.12 4.14 -10.67
C ALA A 8 4.91 2.98 -9.68
N VAL A 9 5.21 3.20 -8.39
CA VAL A 9 4.97 2.20 -7.34
C VAL A 9 3.47 1.90 -7.19
N ILE A 10 2.61 2.93 -7.15
CA ILE A 10 1.16 2.74 -7.06
C ILE A 10 0.63 1.98 -8.27
N GLU A 11 1.03 2.35 -9.49
CA GLU A 11 0.57 1.70 -10.71
C GLU A 11 0.97 0.23 -10.75
N ALA A 12 2.22 -0.09 -10.40
CA ALA A 12 2.70 -1.46 -10.29
C ALA A 12 1.93 -2.25 -9.22
N PHE A 13 1.71 -1.66 -8.05
CA PHE A 13 0.99 -2.28 -6.94
C PHE A 13 -0.48 -2.57 -7.30
N VAL A 14 -1.17 -1.59 -7.90
CA VAL A 14 -2.54 -1.73 -8.38
C VAL A 14 -2.65 -2.83 -9.44
N LYS A 15 -1.67 -2.92 -10.35
CA LYS A 15 -1.65 -3.95 -11.40
C LYS A 15 -1.54 -5.36 -10.81
N GLN A 16 -0.75 -5.55 -9.76
CA GLN A 16 -0.64 -6.84 -9.06
C GLN A 16 -1.90 -7.21 -8.28
N LEU A 17 -2.71 -6.21 -7.91
CA LEU A 17 -4.01 -6.37 -7.25
C LEU A 17 -5.19 -6.25 -8.23
N ALA A 18 -5.01 -6.57 -9.52
CA ALA A 18 -6.05 -6.39 -10.54
C ALA A 18 -7.39 -7.11 -10.23
N ASN A 19 -7.35 -8.21 -9.46
CA ASN A 19 -8.54 -8.97 -9.06
C ASN A 19 -9.18 -8.46 -7.76
N VAL A 20 -8.56 -7.50 -7.08
CA VAL A 20 -9.11 -6.87 -5.87
C VAL A 20 -9.80 -5.56 -6.27
N PRO A 21 -11.11 -5.41 -6.01
CA PRO A 21 -11.83 -4.19 -6.37
C PRO A 21 -11.21 -2.94 -5.76
N ARG A 22 -10.85 -1.98 -6.61
CA ARG A 22 -10.52 -0.62 -6.18
C ARG A 22 -11.78 0.08 -5.72
N VAL A 23 -11.63 0.90 -4.69
CA VAL A 23 -12.68 1.81 -4.21
C VAL A 23 -12.22 3.25 -4.36
N ALA A 24 -13.12 4.19 -4.11
CA ALA A 24 -12.76 5.61 -4.06
C ALA A 24 -11.60 5.83 -3.08
N SER A 25 -10.58 6.58 -3.51
CA SER A 25 -9.44 6.89 -2.66
C SER A 25 -9.87 7.76 -1.47
N VAL A 26 -9.40 7.41 -0.28
CA VAL A 26 -9.66 8.14 0.97
C VAL A 26 -8.44 9.02 1.26
N ALA A 27 -8.61 10.34 1.31
CA ALA A 27 -7.50 11.25 1.62
C ALA A 27 -6.89 10.90 2.99
N PRO A 28 -5.54 10.92 3.13
CA PRO A 28 -4.53 11.39 2.17
C PRO A 28 -4.00 10.31 1.20
N PHE A 29 -4.63 9.13 1.13
CA PHE A 29 -4.12 7.98 0.38
C PHE A 29 -4.50 8.01 -1.10
N GLY A 30 -3.58 7.60 -1.97
CA GLY A 30 -3.78 7.60 -3.42
C GLY A 30 -4.40 6.33 -4.00
N ALA A 31 -4.31 5.21 -3.28
CA ALA A 31 -4.81 3.91 -3.71
C ALA A 31 -5.50 3.17 -2.55
N CYS A 32 -6.78 2.85 -2.74
CA CYS A 32 -7.59 2.13 -1.77
C CYS A 32 -8.35 0.99 -2.45
N PHE A 33 -8.60 -0.06 -1.68
CA PHE A 33 -9.17 -1.33 -2.10
C PHE A 33 -10.23 -1.79 -1.12
N SER A 34 -11.17 -2.61 -1.59
CA SER A 34 -12.09 -3.30 -0.70
C SER A 34 -11.36 -4.36 0.11
N SER A 35 -11.39 -4.27 1.44
CA SER A 35 -10.74 -5.24 2.33
C SER A 35 -11.43 -6.60 2.33
N LYS A 36 -12.68 -6.71 1.84
CA LYS A 36 -13.44 -7.98 1.78
C LYS A 36 -12.77 -9.05 0.93
N ASN A 37 -12.00 -8.63 -0.07
CA ASN A 37 -11.32 -9.53 -1.01
C ASN A 37 -9.81 -9.62 -0.75
N ILE A 38 -9.35 -9.13 0.41
CA ILE A 38 -7.95 -9.19 0.82
C ILE A 38 -7.84 -10.21 1.95
N GLY A 39 -7.12 -11.31 1.70
CA GLY A 39 -6.85 -12.33 2.71
C GLY A 39 -5.96 -11.80 3.84
N SER A 40 -5.81 -12.60 4.89
CA SER A 40 -4.89 -12.33 5.99
C SER A 40 -3.75 -13.33 6.00
N THR A 41 -2.55 -12.85 6.28
CA THR A 41 -1.34 -13.66 6.43
C THR A 41 -0.67 -13.36 7.78
N ARG A 42 0.35 -14.15 8.15
CA ARG A 42 1.16 -13.88 9.36
C ARG A 42 1.81 -12.49 9.37
N VAL A 43 2.05 -11.89 8.20
CA VAL A 43 2.71 -10.59 8.04
C VAL A 43 1.74 -9.52 7.53
N GLY A 44 0.46 -9.67 7.86
CA GLY A 44 -0.61 -8.72 7.56
C GLY A 44 -1.42 -9.07 6.31
N PRO A 45 -2.12 -8.08 5.73
CA PRO A 45 -2.96 -8.27 4.55
C PRO A 45 -2.24 -8.96 3.40
N ALA A 46 -2.92 -9.87 2.71
CA ALA A 46 -2.43 -10.61 1.55
C ALA A 46 -2.37 -9.71 0.31
N VAL A 47 -1.42 -8.78 0.31
CA VAL A 47 -1.15 -7.84 -0.78
C VAL A 47 0.29 -8.03 -1.29
N PRO A 48 0.67 -7.47 -2.45
CA PRO A 48 2.02 -7.56 -2.97
C PRO A 48 3.06 -7.04 -1.97
N GLN A 49 4.15 -7.79 -1.80
CA GLN A 49 5.33 -7.32 -1.09
C GLN A 49 6.05 -6.26 -1.94
N ILE A 50 6.63 -5.26 -1.28
CA ILE A 50 7.44 -4.23 -1.93
C ILE A 50 8.89 -4.41 -1.46
N ASP A 51 9.80 -4.57 -2.42
CA ASP A 51 11.23 -4.83 -2.16
C ASP A 51 12.11 -3.75 -2.80
N PRO A 52 12.30 -2.58 -2.16
CA PRO A 52 13.26 -1.60 -2.62
C PRO A 52 14.67 -2.18 -2.51
N VAL A 53 15.36 -2.25 -3.64
CA VAL A 53 16.76 -2.65 -3.74
C VAL A 53 17.64 -1.49 -3.27
N LEU A 54 18.64 -1.79 -2.44
CA LEU A 54 19.57 -0.82 -1.87
C LEU A 54 20.91 -0.89 -2.61
N GLN A 55 21.98 -1.28 -1.93
CA GLN A 55 23.34 -1.21 -2.46
C GLN A 55 23.66 -2.30 -3.49
N SER A 56 22.89 -3.39 -3.53
CA SER A 56 23.04 -4.47 -4.51
C SER A 56 21.72 -5.24 -4.65
N GLN A 57 21.57 -6.01 -5.73
CA GLN A 57 20.35 -6.78 -6.02
C GLN A 57 19.91 -7.73 -4.89
N ASN A 58 20.86 -8.17 -4.06
CA ASN A 58 20.61 -9.09 -2.95
C ASN A 58 20.39 -8.38 -1.60
N VAL A 59 20.48 -7.04 -1.57
CA VAL A 59 20.25 -6.22 -0.38
C VAL A 59 19.02 -5.38 -0.63
N TYR A 60 17.89 -5.85 -0.08
CA TYR A 60 16.59 -5.19 -0.19
C TYR A 60 15.90 -5.10 1.17
N TRP A 61 14.98 -4.15 1.28
CA TRP A 61 14.12 -4.02 2.45
C TRP A 61 12.73 -4.58 2.13
N ALA A 62 12.38 -5.73 2.69
CA ALA A 62 11.04 -6.27 2.55
C ALA A 62 9.99 -5.44 3.30
N ILE A 63 9.01 -4.91 2.56
CA ILE A 63 7.83 -4.21 3.10
C ILE A 63 6.61 -5.08 2.84
N PHE A 64 6.02 -5.60 3.92
CA PHE A 64 4.87 -6.51 3.86
C PHE A 64 3.53 -5.76 3.91
N GLY A 65 2.43 -6.50 3.77
CA GLY A 65 1.08 -5.96 3.92
C GLY A 65 0.86 -5.21 5.24
N ALA A 66 1.38 -5.73 6.36
CA ALA A 66 1.29 -5.07 7.66
C ALA A 66 1.98 -3.70 7.72
N ASN A 67 2.95 -3.44 6.84
CA ASN A 67 3.68 -2.18 6.77
C ASN A 67 3.12 -1.25 5.69
N SER A 68 2.66 -1.81 4.58
CA SER A 68 2.27 -1.08 3.38
C SER A 68 0.79 -0.69 3.35
N MET A 69 -0.06 -1.32 4.16
CA MET A 69 -1.51 -1.11 4.13
C MET A 69 -2.05 -0.56 5.44
N VAL A 70 -3.01 0.35 5.33
CA VAL A 70 -3.70 0.99 6.46
C VAL A 70 -5.19 0.71 6.33
N GLN A 71 -5.79 0.14 7.37
CA GLN A 71 -7.25 0.00 7.46
C GLN A 71 -7.84 1.38 7.80
N VAL A 72 -8.72 1.92 6.95
CA VAL A 72 -9.30 3.27 7.12
C VAL A 72 -10.80 3.26 7.40
N GLY A 73 -11.41 2.08 7.41
CA GLY A 73 -12.83 1.86 7.72
C GLY A 73 -13.12 0.37 7.79
N ASN A 74 -14.41 -0.03 7.87
CA ASN A 74 -14.75 -1.46 8.01
C ASN A 74 -14.37 -2.29 6.77
N ASP A 75 -14.55 -1.72 5.58
CA ASP A 75 -14.44 -2.44 4.30
C ASP A 75 -13.39 -1.85 3.35
N VAL A 76 -12.55 -0.93 3.84
CA VAL A 76 -11.60 -0.17 3.02
C VAL A 76 -10.21 -0.21 3.63
N MET A 77 -9.24 -0.58 2.78
CA MET A 77 -7.82 -0.57 3.11
C MET A 77 -7.06 0.22 2.04
N CYS A 78 -6.14 1.08 2.48
CA CYS A 78 -5.40 1.97 1.60
C CYS A 78 -3.90 1.75 1.71
N MET A 79 -3.17 1.98 0.62
CA MET A 79 -1.72 1.94 0.61
C MET A 79 -1.15 3.15 1.38
N GLY A 80 -0.34 2.88 2.40
CA GLY A 80 0.23 3.86 3.33
C GLY A 80 1.32 4.76 2.77
N CYS A 81 1.66 4.64 1.48
CA CYS A 81 2.73 5.43 0.86
C CYS A 81 2.35 6.91 0.65
N GLY A 82 1.12 7.35 0.95
CA GLY A 82 0.73 8.76 0.91
C GLY A 82 1.09 9.51 2.19
N TRP A 83 2.37 9.79 2.42
CA TRP A 83 2.81 10.63 3.54
C TRP A 83 2.51 12.12 3.28
N ARG A 84 1.25 12.50 3.16
CA ARG A 84 0.86 13.85 3.61
C ARG A 84 0.55 13.70 5.09
N LEU A 85 1.56 13.96 5.93
CA LEU A 85 1.40 14.11 7.37
C LEU A 85 0.27 15.12 7.60
N LYS A 86 -0.95 14.63 7.86
CA LYS A 86 -1.83 15.39 8.73
C LYS A 86 -1.26 15.28 10.14
N PRO A 87 -1.27 16.36 10.92
CA PRO A 87 -1.02 16.25 12.35
C PRO A 87 -1.87 15.10 12.90
N ARG A 88 -1.28 14.25 13.74
CA ARG A 88 -2.07 13.40 14.62
C ARG A 88 -2.89 14.35 15.48
N ASP A 89 -4.19 14.44 15.22
CA ASP A 89 -5.10 15.00 16.21
C ASP A 89 -5.13 13.98 17.36
N PHE A 90 -4.37 14.32 18.41
CA PHE A 90 -4.12 13.69 19.72
C PHE A 90 -4.37 12.18 19.89
#